data_AF-A0AAN8EZK1-F1
#
_entry.id   AF-A0AAN8EZK1-F1
#
_cell.length_a   1.000
_cell.length_b   1.000
_cell.length_c   1.000
_cell.angle_alpha   90.00
_cell.angle_beta   90.00
_cell.angle_gamma   90.00
#
_symmetry.space_group_name_H-M   'P 1'
#
loop_
_entity.id
_entity.type
_entity.pdbx_description
1 polymer ?
#
loop_
_entity_poly.entity_id
_entity_poly.type
_entity_poly.pdbx_seq_one_letter_code
_entity_poly.pdbx_strand_id
1 'polypeptide(L)'
;EALTEFNSIWYMDTSIVFTKGNLSHVHELITCRNYVVDRPPVKSVEERDLREEQTPIESGWDVEQWKQAVAECRKPGFLMNGFTGHGIYTATAPDVYKYLPTNYTEIKKKKAKMYESGLTLVVKTRDTVEEILKWHVLCALEEDCMAGHYDASMFCFFNDDLYAELPNCHRFDQSVLNILVANTHWYDKHYYASEIVDFFEVKRR
;
A
#
# COMPACT_ATOMS: atom_id res chain seq x y z
N GLU A 1 -10.60 7.40 16.90
CA GLU A 1 -11.59 6.77 17.79
C GLU A 1 -11.82 5.29 17.47
N ALA A 2 -12.19 4.91 16.23
CA ALA A 2 -12.48 3.50 15.88
C ALA A 2 -11.40 2.47 16.25
N LEU A 3 -10.13 2.71 15.92
CA LEU A 3 -9.04 1.79 16.28
C LEU A 3 -8.78 1.71 17.80
N THR A 4 -9.18 2.73 18.56
CA THR A 4 -9.11 2.69 20.02
C THR A 4 -10.11 1.68 20.59
N GLU A 5 -11.25 1.51 19.93
CA GLU A 5 -12.33 0.60 20.35
C GLU A 5 -12.16 -0.82 19.80
N PHE A 6 -11.84 -0.96 18.51
CA PHE A 6 -11.92 -2.26 17.82
C PHE A 6 -10.59 -2.99 17.60
N ASN A 7 -9.45 -2.37 17.91
CA ASN A 7 -8.07 -2.84 17.67
C ASN A 7 -7.71 -3.22 16.22
N SER A 8 -8.67 -3.58 15.37
CA SER A 8 -8.53 -3.72 13.93
C SER A 8 -9.83 -3.38 13.23
N ILE A 9 -9.74 -2.76 12.06
CA ILE A 9 -10.88 -2.40 11.22
C ILE A 9 -10.57 -2.73 9.76
N TRP A 10 -11.61 -3.10 9.02
CA TRP A 10 -11.59 -2.99 7.56
C TRP A 10 -12.13 -1.62 7.18
N TYR A 11 -11.34 -0.83 6.46
CA TYR A 11 -11.83 0.37 5.78
C TYR A 11 -12.14 0.01 4.33
N MET A 12 -13.38 0.30 3.93
CA MET A 12 -13.92 -0.10 2.64
C MET A 12 -14.73 1.06 2.05
N ASP A 13 -14.40 1.46 0.83
CA ASP A 13 -15.27 2.33 0.05
C ASP A 13 -16.57 1.59 -0.32
N THR A 14 -17.62 2.36 -0.55
CA THR A 14 -18.95 1.93 -1.01
C THR A 14 -18.93 1.13 -2.31
N SER A 15 -17.87 1.26 -3.11
CA SER A 15 -17.67 0.48 -4.33
C SER A 15 -17.15 -0.95 -4.07
N ILE A 16 -16.69 -1.28 -2.86
CA ILE A 16 -16.12 -2.60 -2.56
C ILE A 16 -17.20 -3.59 -2.11
N VAL A 17 -17.19 -4.78 -2.71
CA VAL A 17 -18.03 -5.92 -2.29
C VAL A 17 -17.14 -7.10 -1.94
N PHE A 18 -17.26 -7.63 -0.73
CA PHE A 18 -16.62 -8.90 -0.38
C PHE A 18 -17.35 -10.08 -1.02
N THR A 19 -16.57 -10.95 -1.66
CA THR A 19 -17.05 -12.15 -2.33
C THR A 19 -16.80 -13.41 -1.50
N LYS A 20 -15.97 -13.31 -0.45
CA LYS A 20 -15.69 -14.39 0.50
C LYS A 20 -15.84 -13.91 1.94
N GLY A 21 -16.39 -14.78 2.79
CA GLY A 21 -16.48 -14.53 4.24
C GLY A 21 -15.26 -15.02 5.03
N ASN A 22 -14.54 -16.04 4.51
CA ASN A 22 -13.31 -16.51 5.14
C ASN A 22 -12.11 -15.71 4.62
N LEU A 23 -11.51 -14.94 5.52
CA LEU A 23 -10.34 -14.10 5.28
C LEU A 23 -9.13 -14.53 6.14
N SER A 24 -9.11 -15.77 6.63
CA SER A 24 -8.04 -16.23 7.52
C SER A 24 -6.66 -16.09 6.89
N HIS A 25 -6.53 -16.40 5.60
CA HIS A 25 -5.28 -16.26 4.84
C HIS A 25 -4.78 -14.81 4.77
N VAL A 26 -5.69 -13.83 4.68
CA VAL A 26 -5.34 -12.40 4.74
C VAL A 26 -4.92 -12.00 6.15
N HIS A 27 -5.65 -12.46 7.18
CA HIS A 27 -5.34 -12.12 8.57
C HIS A 27 -4.01 -12.74 9.03
N GLU A 28 -3.67 -13.95 8.56
CA GLU A 28 -2.42 -14.66 8.86
C GLU A 28 -1.17 -13.86 8.48
N LEU A 29 -1.26 -12.99 7.47
CA LEU A 29 -0.18 -12.08 7.06
C LEU A 29 0.23 -11.10 8.17
N ILE A 30 -0.67 -10.77 9.10
CA ILE A 30 -0.44 -9.82 10.19
C ILE A 30 -0.32 -10.55 11.53
N THR A 31 -1.16 -11.55 11.78
CA THR A 31 -1.21 -12.23 13.09
C THR A 31 0.07 -12.99 13.43
N CYS A 32 0.89 -13.33 12.43
CA CYS A 32 2.23 -13.89 12.62
C CYS A 32 3.10 -13.04 13.57
N ARG A 33 2.88 -11.71 13.61
CA ARG A 33 3.61 -10.75 14.45
C ARG A 33 3.42 -10.99 15.95
N ASN A 34 2.40 -11.76 16.35
CA ASN A 34 2.14 -12.08 17.75
C ASN A 34 3.06 -13.18 18.31
N TYR A 35 3.65 -14.00 17.44
CA TYR A 35 4.45 -15.17 17.85
C TYR A 35 5.81 -15.28 17.15
N VAL A 36 6.01 -14.61 16.01
CA VAL A 36 7.32 -14.54 15.34
C VAL A 36 8.18 -13.45 15.97
N VAL A 37 9.21 -13.86 16.71
CA VAL A 37 10.21 -12.96 17.33
C VAL A 37 11.38 -12.74 16.38
N ASP A 38 11.90 -13.81 15.79
CA ASP A 38 13.02 -13.78 14.86
C ASP A 38 12.51 -13.81 13.41
N ARG A 39 12.91 -12.80 12.63
CA ARG A 39 12.55 -12.68 11.22
C ARG A 39 13.78 -12.88 10.34
N PRO A 40 13.64 -13.49 9.15
CA PRO A 40 14.75 -13.55 8.20
C PRO A 40 15.20 -12.12 7.83
N PRO A 41 16.49 -11.90 7.49
CA PRO A 41 16.95 -10.59 7.03
C PRO A 41 16.09 -10.05 5.89
N VAL A 42 15.90 -8.73 5.86
CA VAL A 42 15.24 -8.08 4.72
C VAL A 42 16.11 -8.30 3.49
N LYS A 43 15.48 -8.73 2.39
CA LYS A 43 16.15 -8.91 1.10
C LYS A 43 16.82 -7.61 0.66
N SER A 44 17.99 -7.74 0.03
CA SER A 44 18.70 -6.63 -0.60
C SER A 44 17.83 -5.91 -1.64
N VAL A 45 18.25 -4.72 -2.08
CA VAL A 45 17.50 -3.96 -3.10
C VAL A 45 17.40 -4.79 -4.39
N GLU A 46 18.49 -5.42 -4.79
CA GLU A 46 18.62 -6.24 -6.00
C GLU A 46 17.73 -7.49 -5.93
N GLU A 47 17.70 -8.18 -4.79
CA GLU A 47 16.82 -9.34 -4.61
C GLU A 47 15.33 -8.95 -4.64
N ARG A 48 14.98 -7.77 -4.12
CA ARG A 48 13.60 -7.26 -4.15
C ARG A 48 13.18 -6.83 -5.54
N ASP A 49 14.09 -6.20 -6.28
CA ASP A 49 13.88 -5.83 -7.68
C ASP A 49 13.66 -7.09 -8.54
N LEU A 50 14.52 -8.10 -8.39
CA LEU A 50 14.39 -9.38 -9.09
C LEU A 50 13.10 -10.12 -8.72
N ARG A 51 12.68 -10.09 -7.45
CA ARG A 51 11.42 -10.70 -7.02
C ARG A 51 10.22 -10.08 -7.73
N GLU A 52 10.17 -8.75 -7.83
CA GLU A 52 9.07 -8.07 -8.55
C GLU A 52 9.07 -8.43 -10.03
N GLU A 53 10.24 -8.51 -10.69
CA GLU A 53 10.32 -8.88 -12.11
C GLU A 53 9.80 -10.29 -12.39
N GLN A 54 9.92 -11.20 -11.41
CA GLN A 54 9.50 -12.59 -11.51
C GLN A 54 8.07 -12.82 -11.04
N THR A 55 7.48 -11.87 -10.31
CA THR A 55 6.14 -12.03 -9.74
C THR A 55 5.10 -11.49 -10.72
N PRO A 56 4.13 -12.31 -11.17
CA PRO A 56 3.01 -11.79 -11.96
C PRO A 56 2.13 -10.84 -11.14
N ILE A 57 1.30 -10.06 -11.84
CA ILE A 57 0.23 -9.29 -11.19
C ILE A 57 -0.73 -10.27 -10.50
N GLU A 58 -1.21 -9.89 -9.34
CA GLU A 58 -2.08 -10.70 -8.50
C GLU A 58 -3.38 -11.05 -9.21
N SER A 59 -3.72 -12.35 -9.22
CA SER A 59 -4.91 -12.87 -9.90
C SER A 59 -5.73 -13.85 -9.05
N GLY A 60 -5.63 -13.74 -7.72
CA GLY A 60 -6.36 -14.59 -6.77
C GLY A 60 -5.59 -14.72 -5.46
N TRP A 61 -5.48 -15.96 -4.95
CA TRP A 61 -4.64 -16.31 -3.81
C TRP A 61 -3.55 -17.28 -4.26
N ASP A 62 -2.32 -16.79 -4.42
CA ASP A 62 -1.14 -17.62 -4.65
C ASP A 62 -0.64 -18.17 -3.31
N VAL A 63 -0.79 -19.48 -3.11
CA VAL A 63 -0.46 -20.16 -1.86
C VAL A 63 1.05 -20.14 -1.58
N GLU A 64 1.90 -20.23 -2.60
CA GLU A 64 3.36 -20.26 -2.40
C GLU A 64 3.89 -18.88 -2.06
N GLN A 65 3.40 -17.84 -2.75
CA GLN A 65 3.72 -16.46 -2.38
C GLN A 65 3.21 -16.12 -0.98
N TRP A 66 2.00 -16.55 -0.65
CA TRP A 66 1.41 -16.36 0.67
C TRP A 66 2.25 -17.01 1.78
N LYS A 67 2.67 -18.27 1.59
CA LYS A 67 3.56 -18.96 2.55
C LYS A 67 4.87 -18.21 2.77
N GLN A 68 5.47 -17.69 1.70
CA GLN A 68 6.68 -16.87 1.79
C GLN A 68 6.43 -15.58 2.60
N ALA A 69 5.32 -14.88 2.32
CA ALA A 69 4.95 -13.67 3.06
C ALA A 69 4.71 -13.92 4.54
N VAL A 70 4.04 -15.02 4.91
CA VAL A 70 3.83 -15.44 6.29
C VAL A 70 5.16 -15.82 6.96
N ALA A 71 6.05 -16.53 6.26
CA ALA A 71 7.37 -16.90 6.78
C ALA A 71 8.28 -15.67 6.98
N GLU A 72 8.22 -14.68 6.10
CA GLU A 72 8.92 -13.40 6.29
C GLU A 72 8.32 -12.59 7.45
N CYS A 73 7.00 -12.69 7.66
CA CYS A 73 6.23 -12.01 8.71
C CYS A 73 6.53 -10.50 8.83
N ARG A 74 6.50 -9.81 7.68
CA ARG A 74 6.89 -8.39 7.55
C ARG A 74 5.77 -7.45 7.09
N LYS A 75 4.55 -7.96 6.87
CA LYS A 75 3.43 -7.11 6.46
C LYS A 75 3.05 -6.13 7.59
N PRO A 76 2.54 -4.93 7.25
CA PRO A 76 2.25 -3.89 8.22
C PRO A 76 0.93 -4.19 8.92
N GLY A 77 0.64 -3.49 10.02
CA GLY A 77 -0.72 -3.44 10.52
C GLY A 77 -1.67 -2.68 9.58
N PHE A 78 -1.14 -1.80 8.72
CA PHE A 78 -1.87 -1.14 7.64
C PHE A 78 -1.65 -1.89 6.31
N LEU A 79 -2.55 -2.80 5.97
CA LEU A 79 -2.43 -3.71 4.84
C LEU A 79 -3.32 -3.28 3.67
N MET A 80 -2.71 -3.05 2.51
CA MET A 80 -3.36 -2.67 1.26
C MET A 80 -3.79 -3.90 0.43
N ASN A 81 -4.86 -3.84 -0.39
CA ASN A 81 -5.36 -5.06 -1.07
C ASN A 81 -5.61 -4.95 -2.58
N GLY A 82 -6.01 -3.80 -3.12
CA GLY A 82 -6.30 -3.65 -4.55
C GLY A 82 -5.23 -2.89 -5.31
N PHE A 83 -4.50 -3.54 -6.23
CA PHE A 83 -3.53 -2.85 -7.09
C PHE A 83 -4.25 -1.91 -8.08
N THR A 84 -3.78 -0.67 -8.23
CA THR A 84 -4.44 0.35 -9.07
C THR A 84 -3.99 0.32 -10.53
N GLY A 85 -3.03 -0.55 -10.88
CA GLY A 85 -2.47 -0.66 -12.23
C GLY A 85 -1.24 0.21 -12.51
N HIS A 86 -0.77 1.01 -11.54
CA HIS A 86 0.36 1.92 -11.73
C HIS A 86 1.19 2.13 -10.45
N GLY A 87 2.34 2.78 -10.60
CA GLY A 87 3.24 3.12 -9.49
C GLY A 87 2.75 4.29 -8.63
N ILE A 88 3.37 4.42 -7.46
CA ILE A 88 3.08 5.52 -6.52
C ILE A 88 3.56 6.86 -7.08
N TYR A 89 4.76 6.87 -7.68
CA TYR A 89 5.40 8.09 -8.14
C TYR A 89 4.54 8.86 -9.15
N THR A 90 4.17 8.20 -10.24
CA THR A 90 3.46 8.82 -11.38
C THR A 90 2.06 9.35 -11.03
N ALA A 91 1.47 8.87 -9.93
CA ALA A 91 0.12 9.25 -9.50
C ALA A 91 0.11 10.11 -8.23
N THR A 92 1.19 10.82 -7.96
CA THR A 92 1.30 11.72 -6.80
C THR A 92 1.86 13.07 -7.22
N ALA A 93 1.16 14.15 -6.89
CA ALA A 93 1.62 15.50 -7.17
C ALA A 93 3.02 15.75 -6.56
N PRO A 94 3.93 16.45 -7.27
CA PRO A 94 5.28 16.73 -6.79
C PRO A 94 5.33 17.42 -5.42
N ASP A 95 4.34 18.24 -5.09
CA ASP A 95 4.30 19.02 -3.84
C ASP A 95 4.16 18.16 -2.60
N VAL A 96 3.50 17.01 -2.71
CA VAL A 96 3.36 16.06 -1.61
C VAL A 96 4.73 15.62 -1.09
N TYR A 97 5.72 15.46 -1.98
CA TYR A 97 7.08 15.06 -1.59
C TYR A 97 7.86 16.14 -0.83
N LYS A 98 7.39 17.40 -0.82
CA LYS A 98 7.94 18.45 0.05
C LYS A 98 7.59 18.19 1.52
N TYR A 99 6.44 17.58 1.78
CA TYR A 99 5.92 17.26 3.10
C TYR A 99 6.24 15.84 3.55
N LEU A 100 6.24 14.90 2.61
CA LEU A 100 6.53 13.49 2.82
C LEU A 100 7.77 13.07 2.02
N PRO A 101 8.99 13.41 2.49
CA PRO A 101 10.23 13.04 1.82
C PRO A 101 10.32 11.54 1.56
N THR A 102 10.84 11.18 0.39
CA THR A 102 10.93 9.79 -0.08
C THR A 102 12.23 9.54 -0.81
N ASN A 103 12.54 8.27 -1.10
CA ASN A 103 13.63 7.89 -1.98
C ASN A 103 13.15 7.85 -3.44
N TYR A 104 13.48 8.89 -4.22
CA TYR A 104 13.09 8.98 -5.63
C TYR A 104 13.62 7.86 -6.52
N THR A 105 14.75 7.23 -6.17
CA THR A 105 15.27 6.08 -6.92
C THR A 105 14.40 4.85 -6.70
N GLU A 106 13.94 4.62 -5.47
CA GLU A 106 13.15 3.43 -5.14
C GLU A 106 11.67 3.58 -5.46
N ILE A 107 11.06 4.75 -5.21
CA ILE A 107 9.61 5.00 -5.45
C ILE A 107 9.23 4.96 -6.94
N LYS A 108 10.21 5.10 -7.84
CA LYS A 108 10.05 5.00 -9.30
C LYS A 108 10.14 3.58 -9.83
N LYS A 109 10.49 2.60 -8.99
CA LYS A 109 10.64 1.19 -9.42
C LYS A 109 9.29 0.48 -9.49
N LYS A 110 9.20 -0.57 -10.31
CA LYS A 110 8.00 -1.40 -10.49
C LYS A 110 7.42 -1.97 -9.19
N LYS A 111 8.29 -2.26 -8.21
CA LYS A 111 7.91 -2.80 -6.90
C LYS A 111 7.17 -1.79 -6.01
N ALA A 112 7.30 -0.49 -6.29
CA ALA A 112 6.62 0.60 -5.60
C ALA A 112 5.23 0.86 -6.21
N LYS A 113 4.37 -0.17 -6.18
CA LYS A 113 3.02 -0.14 -6.73
C LYS A 113 2.06 0.65 -5.85
N MET A 114 1.16 1.40 -6.48
CA MET A 114 0.06 2.05 -5.78
C MET A 114 -1.12 1.07 -5.59
N TYR A 115 -1.68 1.05 -4.39
CA TYR A 115 -2.88 0.29 -4.06
C TYR A 115 -4.03 1.23 -3.65
N GLU A 116 -5.26 0.76 -3.81
CA GLU A 116 -6.49 1.47 -3.48
C GLU A 116 -6.55 1.74 -1.96
N SER A 117 -6.67 3.00 -1.54
CA SER A 117 -6.92 3.35 -0.14
C SER A 117 -8.31 2.94 0.32
N GLY A 118 -9.25 2.81 -0.63
CA GLY A 118 -10.61 2.36 -0.42
C GLY A 118 -10.77 0.88 -0.02
N LEU A 119 -9.69 0.10 0.09
CA LEU A 119 -9.75 -1.25 0.65
C LEU A 119 -8.50 -1.59 1.47
N THR A 120 -8.57 -1.36 2.77
CA THR A 120 -7.45 -1.58 3.70
C THR A 120 -7.89 -2.31 4.95
N LEU A 121 -7.04 -3.22 5.42
CA LEU A 121 -7.13 -3.79 6.76
C LEU A 121 -6.17 -3.00 7.65
N VAL A 122 -6.69 -2.37 8.69
CA VAL A 122 -5.91 -1.52 9.60
C VAL A 122 -5.96 -2.12 10.99
N VAL A 123 -4.80 -2.50 11.51
CA VAL A 123 -4.59 -3.06 12.86
C VAL A 123 -3.83 -2.05 13.70
N LYS A 124 -4.31 -1.82 14.91
CA LYS A 124 -3.71 -0.92 15.91
C LYS A 124 -2.41 -1.53 16.43
N THR A 125 -1.33 -1.19 15.77
CA THR A 125 0.03 -1.43 16.20
C THR A 125 0.78 -0.09 16.31
N ARG A 126 1.90 -0.08 17.04
CA ARG A 126 2.68 1.15 17.22
C ARG A 126 3.13 1.74 15.89
N ASP A 127 3.65 0.92 14.99
CA ASP A 127 4.06 1.30 13.63
C ASP A 127 2.88 1.84 12.81
N THR A 128 1.69 1.21 12.86
CA THR A 128 0.51 1.75 12.15
C THR A 128 0.13 3.14 12.65
N VAL A 129 0.14 3.34 13.97
CA VAL A 129 -0.29 4.62 14.56
C VAL A 129 0.76 5.71 14.34
N GLU A 130 2.02 5.43 14.67
CA GLU A 130 3.10 6.42 14.71
C GLU A 130 3.67 6.73 13.33
N GLU A 131 3.81 5.73 12.46
CA GLU A 131 4.49 5.87 11.17
C GLU A 131 3.53 6.10 10.00
N ILE A 132 2.25 5.76 10.14
CA ILE A 132 1.26 5.88 9.06
C ILE A 132 0.16 6.86 9.46
N LEU A 133 -0.68 6.51 10.45
CA LEU A 133 -1.88 7.30 10.73
C LEU A 133 -1.56 8.71 11.24
N LYS A 134 -0.55 8.87 12.09
CA LYS A 134 -0.10 10.19 12.57
C LYS A 134 0.28 11.09 11.40
N TRP A 135 1.12 10.61 10.49
CA TRP A 135 1.58 11.40 9.34
C TRP A 135 0.48 11.64 8.33
N HIS A 136 -0.42 10.67 8.12
CA HIS A 136 -1.59 10.85 7.28
C HIS A 136 -2.51 11.97 7.81
N VAL A 137 -2.78 11.99 9.14
CA VAL A 137 -3.57 13.06 9.77
C VAL A 137 -2.85 14.40 9.70
N LEU A 138 -1.53 14.45 9.95
CA LEU A 138 -0.77 15.69 9.82
C LEU A 138 -0.81 16.25 8.39
N CYS A 139 -0.70 15.37 7.38
CA CYS A 139 -0.83 15.76 5.98
C CYS A 139 -2.24 16.25 5.65
N ALA A 140 -3.28 15.65 6.25
CA ALA A 140 -4.66 16.10 6.07
C ALA A 140 -4.94 17.50 6.64
N LEU A 141 -4.09 17.97 7.57
CA LEU A 141 -4.18 19.32 8.15
C LEU A 141 -3.41 20.38 7.34
N GLU A 142 -2.69 19.97 6.29
CA GLU A 142 -1.94 20.84 5.40
C GLU A 142 -2.45 20.66 3.97
N GLU A 143 -3.11 21.69 3.43
CA GLU A 143 -3.82 21.61 2.16
C GLU A 143 -2.89 21.18 1.02
N ASP A 144 -1.70 21.80 0.93
CA ASP A 144 -0.72 21.48 -0.10
C ASP A 144 -0.16 20.04 0.02
N CYS A 145 -0.22 19.44 1.21
CA CYS A 145 0.21 18.05 1.42
C CYS A 145 -0.84 17.06 0.91
N MET A 146 -2.12 17.26 1.27
CA MET A 146 -3.17 16.30 0.92
C MET A 146 -3.72 16.52 -0.49
N ALA A 147 -3.99 17.77 -0.86
CA ALA A 147 -4.59 18.13 -2.14
C ALA A 147 -3.55 18.27 -3.26
N GLY A 148 -2.29 18.57 -2.93
CA GLY A 148 -1.32 19.04 -3.92
C GLY A 148 -1.73 20.38 -4.55
N HIS A 149 -1.02 20.86 -5.57
CA HIS A 149 -1.47 22.02 -6.32
C HIS A 149 -2.79 21.76 -7.09
N TYR A 150 -3.68 22.76 -7.11
CA TYR A 150 -5.06 22.68 -7.62
C TYR A 150 -5.23 22.29 -9.09
N ASP A 151 -4.15 22.20 -9.87
CA ASP A 151 -4.16 21.85 -11.30
C ASP A 151 -3.99 20.34 -11.56
N ALA A 152 -3.75 19.52 -10.52
CA ALA A 152 -3.60 18.09 -10.68
C ALA A 152 -4.93 17.41 -11.05
N SER A 153 -4.94 16.69 -12.18
CA SER A 153 -6.08 15.86 -12.60
C SER A 153 -6.28 14.69 -11.64
N MET A 154 -7.53 14.35 -11.33
CA MET A 154 -7.88 13.10 -10.62
C MET A 154 -7.69 11.86 -11.51
N PHE A 155 -7.84 12.03 -12.83
CA PHE A 155 -7.65 10.97 -13.81
C PHE A 155 -6.20 10.94 -14.25
N CYS A 156 -5.59 9.76 -14.10
CA CYS A 156 -4.23 9.50 -14.53
C CYS A 156 -4.21 8.89 -15.93
N PHE A 157 -3.45 9.51 -16.82
CA PHE A 157 -3.19 8.99 -18.16
C PHE A 157 -1.69 8.80 -18.30
N PHE A 158 -1.25 7.57 -18.47
CA PHE A 158 0.16 7.25 -18.62
C PHE A 158 0.46 6.91 -20.07
N ASN A 159 1.67 7.25 -20.52
CA ASN A 159 2.17 6.82 -21.82
C ASN A 159 2.72 5.39 -21.67
N ASP A 160 4.05 5.24 -21.74
CA ASP A 160 4.70 3.94 -21.75
C ASP A 160 5.16 3.48 -20.35
N ASP A 161 5.46 4.42 -19.44
CA ASP A 161 6.02 4.11 -18.12
C ASP A 161 5.01 4.38 -16.98
N LEU A 162 4.34 3.30 -16.57
CA LEU A 162 3.36 3.31 -15.47
C LEU A 162 3.96 3.59 -14.09
N TYR A 163 5.28 3.77 -13.95
CA TYR A 163 5.96 3.83 -12.65
C TYR A 163 6.84 5.07 -12.50
N ALA A 164 7.64 5.44 -13.51
CA ALA A 164 8.63 6.51 -13.40
C ALA A 164 8.33 7.76 -14.23
N GLU A 165 7.25 7.78 -15.01
CA GLU A 165 6.80 8.96 -15.75
C GLU A 165 6.53 10.14 -14.79
N LEU A 166 6.78 11.37 -15.28
CA LEU A 166 6.52 12.57 -14.51
C LEU A 166 5.03 12.64 -14.12
N PRO A 167 4.71 12.95 -12.85
CA PRO A 167 3.33 12.91 -12.41
C PRO A 167 2.48 13.95 -13.14
N ASN A 168 1.35 13.50 -13.70
CA ASN A 168 0.37 14.35 -14.37
C ASN A 168 -1.02 14.29 -13.72
N CYS A 169 -1.12 13.56 -12.61
CA CYS A 169 -2.33 13.39 -11.82
C CYS A 169 -1.98 13.28 -10.34
N HIS A 170 -3.01 13.36 -9.49
CA HIS A 170 -2.87 13.17 -8.04
C HIS A 170 -4.06 12.39 -7.50
N ARG A 171 -3.78 11.37 -6.67
CA ARG A 171 -4.79 10.49 -6.07
C ARG A 171 -5.03 10.81 -4.58
N PHE A 172 -4.72 12.03 -4.15
CA PHE A 172 -5.10 12.56 -2.82
C PHE A 172 -4.66 11.66 -1.64
N ASP A 173 -5.60 11.25 -0.80
CA ASP A 173 -5.38 10.38 0.35
C ASP A 173 -4.75 9.05 -0.04
N GLN A 174 -5.09 8.51 -1.21
CA GLN A 174 -4.49 7.30 -1.75
C GLN A 174 -2.99 7.49 -1.98
N SER A 175 -2.59 8.60 -2.61
CA SER A 175 -1.17 8.91 -2.84
C SER A 175 -0.40 9.04 -1.52
N VAL A 176 -0.95 9.80 -0.57
CA VAL A 176 -0.36 10.03 0.75
C VAL A 176 -0.17 8.71 1.51
N LEU A 177 -1.21 7.88 1.62
CA LEU A 177 -1.13 6.60 2.32
C LEU A 177 -0.13 5.66 1.66
N ASN A 178 -0.09 5.62 0.32
CA ASN A 178 0.85 4.77 -0.41
C ASN A 178 2.31 5.21 -0.21
N ILE A 179 2.60 6.52 -0.18
CA ILE A 179 3.94 7.02 0.16
C ILE A 179 4.33 6.56 1.56
N LEU A 180 3.44 6.69 2.54
CA LEU A 180 3.73 6.35 3.94
C LEU A 180 4.02 4.85 4.12
N VAL A 181 3.21 3.97 3.52
CA VAL A 181 3.49 2.52 3.57
C VAL A 181 4.76 2.16 2.80
N ALA A 182 5.01 2.77 1.64
CA ALA A 182 6.20 2.50 0.84
C ALA A 182 7.49 2.94 1.56
N ASN A 183 7.50 4.15 2.14
CA ASN A 183 8.63 4.67 2.91
C ASN A 183 9.01 3.74 4.08
N THR A 184 8.01 3.17 4.74
CA THR A 184 8.19 2.30 5.92
C THR A 184 8.46 0.84 5.55
N HIS A 185 8.16 0.43 4.31
CA HIS A 185 8.23 -0.95 3.84
C HIS A 185 9.10 -1.09 2.57
N TRP A 186 10.19 -0.34 2.55
CA TRP A 186 11.26 -0.42 1.55
C TRP A 186 10.80 -0.25 0.09
N TYR A 187 9.69 0.43 -0.18
CA TYR A 187 9.17 0.65 -1.53
C TYR A 187 8.83 -0.64 -2.27
N ASP A 188 8.44 -1.69 -1.55
CA ASP A 188 8.19 -3.00 -2.12
C ASP A 188 6.82 -3.52 -1.67
N LYS A 189 5.92 -3.68 -2.64
CA LYS A 189 4.53 -4.15 -2.43
C LYS A 189 4.46 -5.44 -1.64
N HIS A 190 5.47 -6.29 -1.73
CA HIS A 190 5.54 -7.54 -0.99
C HIS A 190 5.66 -7.32 0.53
N TYR A 191 5.87 -6.09 0.99
CA TYR A 191 5.89 -5.74 2.40
C TYR A 191 4.71 -4.88 2.85
N TYR A 192 3.84 -4.38 1.97
CA TYR A 192 2.70 -3.53 2.38
C TYR A 192 1.33 -3.86 1.74
N ALA A 193 1.29 -4.71 0.71
CA ALA A 193 0.06 -5.22 0.13
C ALA A 193 -0.23 -6.66 0.60
N SER A 194 -1.48 -7.10 0.63
CA SER A 194 -1.83 -8.50 0.91
C SER A 194 -1.40 -9.42 -0.24
N GLU A 195 -1.42 -8.90 -1.46
CA GLU A 195 -1.21 -9.62 -2.71
C GLU A 195 -2.26 -10.73 -2.95
N ILE A 196 -3.40 -10.62 -2.27
CA ILE A 196 -4.51 -11.55 -2.32
C ILE A 196 -5.72 -10.78 -2.83
N VAL A 197 -6.28 -11.21 -3.96
CA VAL A 197 -7.40 -10.52 -4.63
C VAL A 197 -8.59 -11.46 -4.87
N ASP A 198 -8.66 -12.57 -4.14
CA ASP A 198 -9.70 -13.59 -4.30
C ASP A 198 -10.96 -13.37 -3.45
N PHE A 199 -11.04 -12.26 -2.71
CA PHE A 199 -12.09 -12.02 -1.70
C PHE A 199 -12.89 -10.73 -1.88
N PHE A 200 -12.60 -9.91 -2.90
CA PHE A 200 -13.33 -8.68 -3.15
C PHE A 200 -13.52 -8.40 -4.65
N GLU A 201 -14.51 -7.57 -4.94
CA GLU A 201 -14.76 -6.97 -6.25
C GLU A 201 -14.94 -5.47 -6.09
N VAL A 202 -14.51 -4.69 -7.09
CA VAL A 202 -14.74 -3.25 -7.16
C VAL A 202 -15.89 -2.99 -8.13
N LYS A 203 -17.02 -2.49 -7.63
CA LYS A 203 -18.22 -2.16 -8.40
C LYS A 203 -18.39 -0.64 -8.48
N ARG A 204 -17.81 -0.04 -9.51
CA ARG A 204 -18.00 1.38 -9.85
C ARG A 204 -19.23 1.48 -10.77
N ARG A 205 -20.20 2.32 -10.40
CA ARG A 205 -21.41 2.59 -11.20
C ARG A 205 -21.11 3.58 -12.31
#